data_AF-A0AA38P4T2-F1
#
_entry.id   AF-A0AA38P4T2-F1
#
_cell.length_a   1.000
_cell.length_b   1.000
_cell.length_c   1.000
_cell.angle_alpha   90.00
_cell.angle_beta   90.00
_cell.angle_gamma   90.00
#
_symmetry.space_group_name_H-M   'P 1'
#
loop_
_entity.id
_entity.type
_entity.pdbx_description
1 polymer ?
#
loop_
_entity_poly.entity_id
_entity_poly.type
_entity_poly.pdbx_seq_one_letter_code
_entity_poly.pdbx_strand_id
1 'polypeptide(L)' 'MAMRKGFMKNWFAVEAIPIYTIVGGVVVGASWYLYRLAMGPTIQWTKSNPTPWNSIKPGQSTKIMTVSHEAEKWSRDKL' A
#
# COMPACT_ATOMS: atom_id res chain seq x y z
N MET A 1 -20.15 15.11 -28.36
CA MET A 1 -18.95 14.32 -28.75
C MET A 1 -17.69 15.19 -28.97
N ALA A 2 -17.83 16.47 -29.38
CA ALA A 2 -16.70 17.37 -29.64
C ALA A 2 -15.84 17.74 -28.40
N MET A 3 -16.46 17.93 -27.22
CA MET A 3 -15.75 18.32 -25.98
C MET A 3 -14.72 17.27 -25.51
N ARG A 4 -15.00 15.98 -25.71
CA ARG A 4 -14.07 14.88 -25.39
C ARG A 4 -12.81 14.89 -26.26
N LYS A 5 -12.93 15.27 -27.54
CA LYS A 5 -11.83 15.21 -28.51
C LYS A 5 -10.75 16.26 -28.23
N GLY A 6 -11.14 17.45 -27.77
CA GLY A 6 -10.22 18.50 -27.33
C GLY A 6 -9.46 18.14 -26.05
N PHE A 7 -10.17 17.55 -25.07
CA PHE A 7 -9.58 17.11 -23.80
C PHE A 7 -8.55 15.98 -23.99
N MET A 8 -8.84 15.00 -24.85
CA MET A 8 -7.96 13.85 -25.10
C MET A 8 -6.69 14.23 -25.89
N LYS A 9 -6.68 15.33 -26.66
CA LYS A 9 -5.53 15.73 -27.49
C LYS A 9 -4.28 16.02 -26.65
N ASN A 10 -4.44 16.69 -25.51
CA ASN A 10 -3.32 17.03 -24.61
C ASN A 10 -2.98 15.90 -23.65
N TRP A 11 -3.93 15.01 -23.35
CA TRP A 11 -3.70 13.82 -22.53
C TRP A 11 -2.93 12.72 -23.28
N PHE A 12 -3.11 12.59 -24.59
CA PHE A 12 -2.35 11.66 -25.43
C PHE A 12 -1.17 12.31 -26.17
N ALA A 13 -0.74 13.51 -25.74
CA ALA A 13 0.51 14.07 -26.23
C ALA A 13 1.67 13.15 -25.79
N VAL A 14 2.51 12.70 -26.73
CA VAL A 14 3.66 11.82 -26.47
C VAL A 14 4.57 12.39 -25.37
N GLU A 15 4.66 13.71 -25.28
CA GLU A 15 5.46 14.42 -24.26
C GLU A 15 4.81 14.43 -22.87
N ALA A 16 3.48 14.39 -22.80
CA ALA A 16 2.75 14.40 -21.53
C ALA A 16 2.65 13.01 -20.88
N ILE A 17 2.64 11.94 -21.70
CA ILE A 17 2.55 10.55 -21.23
C ILE A 17 3.60 10.23 -20.15
N PRO A 18 4.91 10.46 -20.37
CA PRO A 18 5.91 10.14 -19.36
C PRO A 18 5.70 10.87 -18.03
N ILE A 19 5.25 12.12 -18.08
CA ILE A 19 5.11 12.99 -16.91
C ILE A 19 4.06 12.43 -15.95
N TYR A 20 2.81 12.25 -16.42
CA TYR A 20 1.76 11.76 -15.53
C TYR A 20 1.92 10.27 -15.20
N THR A 21 2.64 9.49 -16.02
CA THR A 21 2.93 8.09 -15.69
C THR A 21 3.88 7.99 -14.50
N ILE A 22 4.95 8.79 -14.48
CA ILE A 22 5.89 8.85 -13.34
C ILE A 22 5.19 9.43 -12.12
N VAL A 23 4.54 10.58 -12.25
CA VAL A 23 3.84 11.23 -11.14
C VAL A 23 2.76 10.32 -10.57
N GLY A 24 1.94 9.71 -11.42
CA GLY A 24 0.92 8.74 -11.02
C GLY A 24 1.54 7.53 -10.32
N GLY A 25 2.61 6.95 -10.88
CA GLY A 25 3.33 5.84 -10.28
C GLY A 25 3.88 6.17 -8.88
N VAL A 26 4.48 7.35 -8.71
CA VAL A 26 5.02 7.81 -7.43
C VAL A 26 3.92 8.02 -6.40
N VAL A 27 2.83 8.70 -6.76
CA VAL A 27 1.73 8.96 -5.82
C VAL A 27 1.06 7.66 -5.38
N VAL A 28 0.81 6.74 -6.32
CA VAL A 28 0.24 5.43 -6.01
C VAL A 28 1.19 4.60 -5.14
N GLY A 29 2.48 4.53 -5.50
CA GLY A 29 3.49 3.80 -4.74
C GLY A 29 3.68 4.32 -3.32
N ALA A 30 3.74 5.65 -3.15
CA ALA A 30 3.87 6.29 -1.85
C ALA A 30 2.62 6.07 -0.98
N SER A 31 1.43 6.21 -1.57
CA SER A 31 0.17 5.97 -0.88
C SER A 31 0.05 4.51 -0.42
N TRP A 32 0.40 3.56 -1.30
CA TRP A 32 0.44 2.15 -0.96
C TRP A 32 1.43 1.85 0.16
N TYR A 33 2.64 2.42 0.11
CA TYR A 33 3.65 2.18 1.12
C TYR A 33 3.24 2.75 2.49
N LEU A 34 2.67 3.95 2.52
CA LEU A 34 2.12 4.55 3.74
C LEU A 34 0.98 3.71 4.31
N TYR A 35 0.04 3.26 3.47
CA TYR A 35 -1.03 2.35 3.89
C TYR A 35 -0.47 1.07 4.50
N ARG A 36 0.55 0.48 3.88
CA ARG A 36 1.22 -0.73 4.40
C ARG A 36 1.92 -0.49 5.74
N LEU A 37 2.54 0.67 5.94
CA LEU A 37 3.16 1.04 7.23
C LEU A 37 2.10 1.30 8.31
N ALA A 38 1.01 1.98 7.94
CA ALA A 38 -0.15 2.23 8.79
C ALA A 38 -0.75 0.92 9.32
N MET A 39 -0.74 -0.15 8.53
CA MET A 39 -1.26 -1.47 8.93
C MET A 39 -0.27 -2.33 9.73
N GLY A 40 0.84 -1.75 10.19
CA GLY A 40 1.84 -2.47 10.98
C GLY A 40 1.31 -2.99 12.33
N PRO A 41 1.90 -4.07 12.89
CA PRO A 41 1.48 -4.69 14.15
C PRO A 41 1.66 -3.81 15.39
N THR A 42 2.42 -2.71 15.28
CA THR A 42 2.66 -1.76 16.37
C THR A 42 1.66 -0.61 16.36
N ILE A 43 0.91 -0.41 15.28
CA ILE A 43 0.00 0.71 15.12
C ILE A 43 -1.38 0.35 15.66
N GLN A 44 -1.93 1.24 16.49
CA GLN A 44 -3.26 1.08 17.08
C GLN A 44 -4.25 1.98 16.35
N TRP A 45 -5.24 1.37 15.70
CA TRP A 45 -6.34 2.09 15.04
C TRP A 45 -7.62 2.10 15.86
N THR A 46 -7.79 1.11 16.75
CA THR A 46 -8.97 0.98 17.60
C THR A 46 -8.60 0.85 19.07
N LYS A 47 -9.46 1.40 19.92
CA LYS A 47 -9.30 1.31 21.39
C LYS A 47 -9.56 -0.10 21.92
N SER A 48 -10.30 -0.93 21.17
CA SER A 48 -10.66 -2.30 21.57
C SER A 48 -9.47 -3.27 21.53
N ASN A 49 -8.44 -2.97 20.75
CA ASN A 49 -7.20 -3.74 20.71
C ASN A 49 -5.98 -2.84 21.01
N PRO A 50 -5.74 -2.50 22.29
CA PRO A 50 -4.68 -1.58 22.69
C PRO A 50 -3.28 -2.22 22.67
N THR A 51 -3.15 -3.48 22.25
CA THR A 51 -1.86 -4.18 22.18
C THR A 51 -1.81 -5.14 20.97
N PRO A 52 -1.85 -4.62 19.72
CA PRO A 52 -1.99 -5.44 18.52
C PRO A 52 -0.87 -6.47 18.32
N TRP A 53 0.33 -6.19 18.82
CA TRP A 53 1.47 -7.12 18.80
C TRP A 53 1.25 -8.40 19.61
N ASN A 54 0.34 -8.42 20.59
CA ASN A 54 0.03 -9.64 21.36
C ASN A 54 -0.71 -10.70 20.54
N SER A 55 -1.17 -10.38 19.32
CA SER A 55 -1.78 -11.34 18.41
C SER A 55 -0.76 -12.18 17.62
N ILE A 56 0.53 -11.80 17.66
CA ILE A 56 1.60 -12.49 16.93
C ILE A 56 2.02 -13.72 17.73
N LYS A 57 1.85 -14.91 17.14
CA LYS A 57 2.24 -16.16 17.79
C LYS A 57 3.72 -16.49 17.54
N PRO A 58 4.35 -17.29 18.42
CA PRO A 58 5.66 -17.89 18.11
C PRO A 58 5.61 -18.65 16.78
N GLY A 59 6.65 -18.50 15.96
CA GLY A 59 6.68 -19.08 14.61
C GLY A 59 5.96 -18.26 13.54
N GLN A 60 5.40 -17.08 13.86
CA GLN A 60 4.87 -16.16 12.87
C GLN A 60 5.81 -14.99 12.60
N SER A 61 5.78 -14.46 11.38
CA SER A 61 6.53 -13.28 10.99
C SER A 61 5.64 -12.18 10.44
N THR A 62 5.94 -10.96 10.86
CA THR A 62 5.30 -9.73 10.40
C THR A 62 6.01 -9.14 9.17
N LYS A 63 7.15 -9.70 8.77
CA LYS A 63 7.91 -9.24 7.61
C LYS A 63 7.25 -9.73 6.32
N ILE A 64 7.37 -8.92 5.25
CA ILE A 64 6.90 -9.31 3.92
C ILE A 64 7.66 -10.54 3.41
N MET A 65 8.94 -10.65 3.76
CA MET A 65 9.80 -11.75 3.39
C MET A 65 10.54 -12.26 4.62
N THR A 66 10.53 -13.58 4.79
CA THR A 66 11.25 -14.33 5.82
C THR A 66 12.25 -15.26 5.16
N VAL A 67 13.42 -15.38 5.78
CA VAL A 67 14.43 -16.37 5.34
C VAL A 67 14.18 -17.73 5.99
N SER A 68 13.54 -17.76 7.18
CA SER A 68 13.10 -19.00 7.80
C SER A 68 11.89 -19.60 7.09
N HIS A 69 12.03 -20.84 6.62
CA HIS A 69 10.97 -21.60 5.95
C HIS A 69 9.81 -22.00 6.88
N GLU A 70 10.06 -22.06 8.18
CA GLU A 70 9.07 -22.47 9.18
C GLU A 70 8.17 -21.31 9.66
N ALA A 71 8.49 -20.06 9.27
CA ALA A 71 7.78 -18.89 9.75
C ALA A 71 6.54 -18.60 8.90
N GLU A 72 5.35 -18.74 9.50
CA GLU A 72 4.09 -18.38 8.85
C GLU A 72 3.94 -16.85 8.77
N LYS A 73 3.33 -16.33 7.70
CA LYS A 73 3.04 -14.90 7.59
C LYS A 73 1.90 -14.50 8.51
N TRP A 74 2.16 -13.57 9.43
CA TRP A 74 1.14 -12.97 10.28
C TRP A 74 0.21 -12.05 9.48
N SER A 75 -1.09 -12.13 9.78
CA SER A 75 -2.13 -11.27 9.23
C SER A 75 -2.88 -10.55 10.36
N ARG A 76 -3.32 -9.31 10.08
CA ARG A 76 -4.07 -8.49 11.02
C ARG A 76 -5.57 -8.72 10.81
N ASP A 77 -6.20 -9.47 11.70
CA ASP A 77 -7.63 -9.80 11.60
C ASP A 77 -8.57 -8.65 11.99
N LYS A 78 -8.11 -7.76 12.88
CA LYS A 78 -8.93 -6.66 13.43
C LYS A 78 -8.18 -5.34 13.30
N LEU A 79 -8.86 -4.34 12.74
CA LEU A 79 -8.36 -2.97 12.72
C LEU A 79 -8.46 -2.33 14.09
#